data_AF-A0A2N2C364-F1
#
_entry.id   AF-A0A2N2C364-F1
#
_cell.length_a   1.000
_cell.length_b   1.000
_cell.length_c   1.000
_cell.angle_alpha   90.00
_cell.angle_beta   90.00
_cell.angle_gamma   90.00
#
_symmetry.space_group_name_H-M   'P 1'
#
loop_
_entity.id
_entity.type
_entity.pdbx_description
1 polymer ?
#
loop_
_entity_poly.entity_id
_entity_poly.type
_entity_poly.pdbx_seq_one_letter_code
_entity_poly.pdbx_strand_id
1 'polypeptide(L)'
;MELMFLPVIILGACYVWIDHQMPSKQKFTPMYIGFTYIFHTAMALIVNRMLVSGILQIAGTDSDKLFIFDYSAAIFLFTAVMILLLILKKLAR
;
A
#
# COMPACT_ATOMS: atom_id res chain seq x y z
N MET A 1 -9.63 -9.83 16.33
CA MET A 1 -8.33 -9.92 15.64
C MET A 1 -8.46 -10.16 14.14
N GLU A 2 -9.46 -10.91 13.66
CA GLU A 2 -9.60 -11.28 12.22
C GLU A 2 -9.71 -10.08 11.26
N LEU A 3 -10.32 -8.97 11.69
CA LEU A 3 -10.46 -7.76 10.86
C LEU A 3 -9.20 -6.91 10.73
N MET A 4 -8.14 -7.16 11.53
CA MET A 4 -6.93 -6.32 11.49
C MET A 4 -6.13 -6.53 10.19
N PHE A 5 -6.18 -7.74 9.62
CA PHE A 5 -5.46 -8.08 8.38
C PHE A 5 -6.23 -7.71 7.11
N LEU A 6 -7.52 -7.40 7.23
CA LEU A 6 -8.40 -7.14 6.10
C LEU A 6 -7.86 -6.04 5.16
N PRO A 7 -7.34 -4.89 5.63
CA PRO A 7 -6.78 -3.87 4.75
C PRO A 7 -5.60 -4.38 3.92
N VAL A 8 -4.73 -5.20 4.52
CA VAL A 8 -3.55 -5.77 3.84
C VAL A 8 -3.97 -6.78 2.77
N ILE A 9 -4.96 -7.62 3.07
CA ILE A 9 -5.51 -8.60 2.13
C ILE A 9 -6.17 -7.89 0.94
N ILE A 10 -7.00 -6.87 1.20
CA ILE A 10 -7.66 -6.09 0.15
C ILE A 10 -6.62 -5.42 -0.75
N LEU A 11 -5.64 -4.72 -0.16
CA LEU A 11 -4.60 -4.03 -0.94
C LEU A 11 -3.73 -5.02 -1.72
N GLY A 12 -3.41 -6.18 -1.15
CA GLY A 12 -2.70 -7.25 -1.84
C GLY A 12 -3.49 -7.78 -3.05
N ALA A 13 -4.79 -8.04 -2.88
CA ALA A 13 -5.66 -8.45 -3.97
C ALA A 13 -5.78 -7.39 -5.07
N CYS A 14 -5.90 -6.11 -4.69
CA CYS A 14 -5.88 -4.99 -5.63
C CYS A 14 -4.58 -4.93 -6.42
N TYR A 15 -3.42 -5.09 -5.78
CA TYR A 15 -2.13 -5.10 -6.46
C TYR A 15 -2.03 -6.26 -7.46
N VAL A 16 -2.37 -7.48 -7.03
CA VAL A 16 -2.34 -8.67 -7.91
C VAL A 16 -3.25 -8.46 -9.12
N TRP A 17 -4.43 -7.89 -8.92
CA TRP A 17 -5.33 -7.54 -10.02
C TRP A 17 -4.72 -6.51 -10.97
N ILE A 18 -4.16 -5.42 -10.45
CA ILE A 18 -3.50 -4.39 -11.27
C ILE A 18 -2.33 -4.97 -12.06
N ASP A 19 -1.49 -5.78 -11.42
CA ASP A 19 -0.34 -6.42 -12.06
C ASP A 19 -0.78 -7.41 -13.14
N HIS A 20 -1.85 -8.17 -12.90
CA HIS A 20 -2.41 -9.08 -13.88
C HIS A 20 -2.90 -8.35 -15.14
N GLN A 21 -3.53 -7.18 -14.98
CA GLN A 21 -4.05 -6.39 -16.10
C GLN A 21 -2.98 -5.56 -16.83
N MET A 22 -1.79 -5.40 -16.24
CA MET A 22 -0.74 -4.55 -16.81
C MET A 22 -0.01 -5.25 -17.98
N PRO A 23 0.07 -4.66 -19.18
CA PRO A 23 0.81 -5.24 -20.29
C PRO A 23 2.29 -5.45 -19.96
N SER A 24 2.89 -6.56 -20.38
CA SER A 24 4.29 -6.90 -20.04
C SER A 24 5.29 -5.79 -20.36
N LYS A 25 5.08 -5.03 -21.44
CA LYS A 25 5.94 -3.89 -21.80
C LYS A 25 5.89 -2.75 -20.76
N GLN A 26 4.75 -2.53 -20.11
CA GLN A 26 4.61 -1.51 -19.08
C GLN A 26 5.26 -1.92 -17.75
N LYS A 27 5.29 -3.23 -17.43
CA LYS A 27 5.83 -3.74 -16.17
C LYS A 27 7.30 -3.37 -15.95
N PHE A 28 8.07 -3.19 -17.03
CA PHE A 28 9.48 -2.79 -16.97
C PHE A 28 9.70 -1.27 -17.02
N THR A 29 8.63 -0.47 -17.08
CA THR A 29 8.79 0.98 -17.15
C THR A 29 9.11 1.57 -15.78
N PRO A 30 9.94 2.63 -15.71
CA PRO A 30 10.24 3.30 -14.44
C PRO A 30 8.99 3.78 -13.69
N MET A 31 7.92 4.13 -14.43
CA MET A 31 6.66 4.59 -13.84
C MET A 31 5.93 3.45 -13.13
N TYR A 32 5.86 2.25 -13.73
CA TYR A 32 5.26 1.08 -13.08
C TYR A 32 6.11 0.60 -11.89
N ILE A 33 7.44 0.59 -12.03
CA ILE A 33 8.34 0.25 -10.92
C ILE A 33 8.14 1.23 -9.75
N GLY A 34 8.04 2.53 -10.03
CA GLY A 34 7.76 3.56 -9.03
C GLY A 34 6.39 3.37 -8.36
N PHE A 35 5.35 3.07 -9.15
CA PHE A 35 4.03 2.70 -8.63
C PHE A 35 4.12 1.52 -7.67
N THR A 36 4.74 0.41 -8.09
CA THR A 36 4.90 -0.80 -7.30
C THR A 36 5.63 -0.51 -5.99
N TYR A 37 6.74 0.25 -6.05
CA TYR A 37 7.50 0.62 -4.86
C TYR A 37 6.63 1.40 -3.85
N ILE A 38 6.00 2.49 -4.30
CA ILE A 38 5.17 3.36 -3.46
C ILE A 38 3.98 2.60 -2.87
N PHE A 39 3.33 1.75 -3.66
CA PHE A 39 2.21 0.91 -3.20
C PHE A 39 2.65 -0.07 -2.10
N HIS A 40 3.80 -0.74 -2.28
CA HIS A 40 4.32 -1.67 -1.27
C HIS A 40 4.81 -0.94 -0.02
N THR A 41 5.35 0.28 -0.14
CA THR A 41 5.68 1.12 1.02
C THR A 41 4.44 1.41 1.86
N ALA A 42 3.31 1.74 1.24
CA ALA A 42 2.04 1.92 1.96
C ALA A 42 1.59 0.65 2.69
N MET A 43 1.63 -0.51 2.02
CA MET A 43 1.30 -1.79 2.65
C MET A 43 2.21 -2.11 3.84
N ALA A 44 3.52 -1.85 3.71
CA ALA A 44 4.49 -2.06 4.78
C ALA A 44 4.20 -1.17 5.99
N LEU A 45 3.79 0.08 5.78
CA LEU A 45 3.38 0.99 6.87
C LEU A 45 2.14 0.48 7.62
N ILE A 46 1.15 -0.06 6.90
CA ILE A 46 -0.05 -0.66 7.51
C ILE A 46 0.33 -1.89 8.34
N VAL A 47 1.18 -2.78 7.79
CA VAL A 47 1.67 -3.96 8.52
C VAL A 47 2.48 -3.54 9.76
N ASN A 48 3.34 -2.53 9.65
CA ASN A 48 4.11 -2.02 10.77
C ASN A 48 3.22 -1.41 11.86
N ARG A 49 2.17 -0.67 11.49
CA ARG A 49 1.17 -0.18 12.44
C ARG A 49 0.53 -1.34 13.21
N MET A 50 0.14 -2.40 12.52
CA MET A 50 -0.45 -3.59 13.14
C MET A 50 0.53 -4.28 14.09
N LEU A 51 1.79 -4.44 13.68
CA LEU A 51 2.84 -5.04 14.49
C LEU A 51 3.09 -4.23 15.76
N VAL A 52 3.30 -2.92 15.64
CA VAL A 52 3.54 -2.04 16.80
C VAL A 52 2.32 -2.01 17.72
N SER A 53 1.10 -1.95 17.16
CA SER A 53 -0.13 -2.04 17.95
C SER A 53 -0.23 -3.35 18.73
N GLY A 54 0.10 -4.48 18.12
CA GLY A 54 0.13 -5.78 18.79
C GLY A 54 1.18 -5.84 19.92
N ILE A 55 2.37 -5.28 19.70
CA ILE A 55 3.43 -5.21 20.74
C ILE A 55 2.96 -4.36 21.92
N LEU A 56 2.36 -3.20 21.67
CA LEU A 56 1.85 -2.31 22.73
C LEU A 56 0.74 -2.98 23.55
N GLN A 57 -0.19 -3.67 22.90
CA GLN A 57 -1.23 -4.46 23.56
C GLN A 57 -0.64 -5.54 24.48
N ILE A 58 0.36 -6.28 24.02
CA ILE A 58 1.05 -7.29 24.84
C ILE A 58 1.79 -6.65 26.03
N ALA A 59 2.38 -5.47 25.81
CA ALA A 59 3.06 -4.71 26.85
C ALA A 59 2.10 -4.03 27.84
N GLY A 60 0.78 -4.08 27.62
CA GLY A 60 -0.21 -3.39 28.45
C GLY A 60 -0.10 -1.86 28.39
N THR A 61 0.46 -1.33 27.29
CA THR A 61 0.66 0.10 27.07
C THR A 61 -0.05 0.54 25.78
N ASP A 62 -0.22 1.85 25.60
CA ASP A 62 -0.77 2.42 24.37
C ASP A 62 0.10 3.60 23.91
N SER A 63 -0.02 3.98 22.64
CA SER A 63 0.75 5.07 22.04
C SER A 63 -0.08 5.84 21.04
N ASP A 64 -0.35 7.10 21.36
CA ASP A 64 -1.00 8.04 20.46
C ASP A 64 -0.22 8.19 19.14
N LYS A 65 1.09 7.92 19.13
CA LYS A 65 1.94 8.11 17.94
C LYS A 65 1.65 7.11 16.81
N LEU A 66 0.80 6.09 17.02
CA LEU A 66 0.42 5.12 15.98
C LEU A 66 -0.24 5.79 14.77
N PHE A 67 -0.85 6.97 14.92
CA PHE A 67 -1.47 7.71 13.81
C PHE A 67 -0.47 8.06 12.68
N ILE A 68 0.83 8.14 12.97
CA ILE A 68 1.84 8.51 11.97
C ILE A 68 1.93 7.47 10.85
N PHE A 69 1.69 6.20 11.17
CA PHE A 69 1.67 5.13 10.19
C PHE A 69 0.45 5.23 9.29
N ASP A 70 -0.72 5.53 9.85
CA ASP A 70 -1.97 5.70 9.11
C ASP A 70 -1.89 6.89 8.15
N TYR A 71 -1.38 8.04 8.63
CA TYR A 71 -1.21 9.23 7.81
C TYR A 71 -0.18 9.03 6.69
N SER A 72 0.97 8.43 7.01
CA SER A 72 1.99 8.14 6.02
C SER A 72 1.47 7.15 4.96
N ALA A 73 0.82 6.07 5.37
CA ALA A 73 0.23 5.09 4.45
C ALA A 73 -0.78 5.74 3.50
N ALA A 74 -1.62 6.66 4.00
CA ALA A 74 -2.57 7.41 3.17
C ALA A 74 -1.87 8.25 2.09
N ILE A 75 -0.77 8.95 2.43
CA ILE A 75 0.02 9.73 1.46
C ILE A 75 0.62 8.83 0.38
N PHE A 76 1.22 7.70 0.77
CA PHE A 76 1.79 6.75 -0.18
C PHE A 76 0.70 6.13 -1.07
N LEU A 77 -0.45 5.72 -0.53
CA LEU A 77 -1.58 5.21 -1.33
C LEU A 77 -2.10 6.25 -2.31
N PHE A 78 -2.29 7.50 -1.87
CA PHE A 78 -2.71 8.57 -2.75
C PHE A 78 -1.73 8.77 -3.91
N THR A 79 -0.44 8.79 -3.60
CA THR A 79 0.62 8.93 -4.62
C THR A 79 0.62 7.73 -5.58
N ALA A 80 0.45 6.50 -5.07
CA ALA A 80 0.36 5.30 -5.89
C ALA A 80 -0.84 5.38 -6.86
N VAL A 81 -2.01 5.79 -6.38
CA VAL A 81 -3.21 5.98 -7.22
C VAL A 81 -2.96 7.01 -8.31
N MET A 82 -2.32 8.14 -7.99
CA MET A 82 -1.99 9.16 -8.98
C MET A 82 -1.06 8.64 -10.07
N ILE A 83 -0.03 7.86 -9.71
CA ILE A 83 0.88 7.24 -10.69
C ILE A 83 0.12 6.20 -11.53
N LEU A 84 -0.73 5.38 -10.92
CA LEU A 84 -1.55 4.41 -11.63
C LEU A 84 -2.44 5.08 -12.68
N LEU A 85 -3.10 6.20 -12.32
CA LEU A 85 -3.91 6.98 -13.26
C LEU A 85 -3.08 7.52 -14.44
N LEU A 86 -1.83 7.94 -14.21
CA LEU A 86 -0.93 8.35 -15.30
C LEU A 86 -0.56 7.19 -16.23
N ILE A 87 -0.30 6.00 -15.66
CA ILE A 87 -0.02 4.78 -16.43
C ILE A 87 -1.24 4.42 -17.29
N LEU A 88 -2.45 4.40 -16.70
CA LEU A 88 -3.68 4.09 -17.41
C LEU A 88 -3.99 5.11 -18.52
N LYS A 89 -3.79 6.42 -18.25
CA LYS A 89 -3.94 7.47 -19.26
C LYS A 89 -2.97 7.29 -20.43
N LYS A 90 -1.75 6.82 -20.17
CA LYS A 90 -0.76 6.51 -21.20
C LYS A 90 -1.15 5.28 -22.02
N LEU A 91 -1.81 4.29 -21.41
CA LEU A 91 -2.30 3.07 -22.07
C LEU A 91 -3.53 3.30 -22.95
N ALA A 92 -4.36 4.29 -22.63
CA ALA A 92 -5.54 4.64 -23.41
C ALA A 92 -5.24 5.42 -24.70
N ARG A 93 -3.96 5.71 -24.97
CA ARG A 93 -3.47 6.40 -26.18
C ARG A 93 -2.74 5.40 -27.06
#